data_AF-A0A2E7L3Y4-F1
#
_entry.id   AF-A0A2E7L3Y4-F1
#
_cell.length_a   1.000
_cell.length_b   1.000
_cell.length_c   1.000
_cell.angle_alpha   90.00
_cell.angle_beta   90.00
_cell.angle_gamma   90.00
#
_symmetry.space_group_name_H-M   'P 1'
#
loop_
_entity.id
_entity.type
_entity.pdbx_description
1 polymer ?
#
loop_
_entity_poly.entity_id
_entity_poly.type
_entity_poly.pdbx_seq_one_letter_code
_entity_poly.pdbx_strand_id
1 'polypeptide(L)'
;MRSIHSTLWLLFAIGLYAPCHAKSLRQKLSSLLKTHEGHVAVAIKHLATGERFEFEANRAMPTASLIKIAVMVEAYRQADAGRIDLEQRITLLAGDKVPGSGILTTHFSAGTQVSLRDAIRLMIAYSDNTATNLVLEQIGIRSTSKTMEKLGFPNTKIHAKVFRRDTSVFPDRSKRFGLGSTTALETVQLLEQLYRKQLASPSASDAMLKHLENCQDRTKLRRFLEPHITIAHKTGSLATVRTDAGIISSPSGPLVVCVLTSENKDRRWTEENAGEILCARVAKITCAHFDQGPKTTAKASLLAVGDIGETVEDLQRTLNARLKPSPDLAIDGDFGPNTQAALRQFQNERHLAVTGITDPATWKALGPLVSEDAPQPAPEIVNQEVLPKRPADSLEGPPYVTCKAWAIGDGETGQVLWQDAANQRLDIAST
;
A
#
# COMPACT_ATOMS: atom_id res chain seq x y z
N MET A 1 54.56 30.85 59.47
CA MET A 1 54.55 31.04 57.99
C MET A 1 53.70 29.94 57.37
N ARG A 2 53.02 30.29 56.28
CA ARG A 2 51.90 29.61 55.59
C ARG A 2 52.19 28.19 55.07
N SER A 3 51.15 27.36 55.02
CA SER A 3 50.79 26.44 53.90
C SER A 3 49.45 25.74 54.29
N ILE A 4 48.24 26.18 53.91
CA ILE A 4 47.50 26.02 52.62
C ILE A 4 48.03 24.87 51.74
N HIS A 5 47.15 23.96 51.32
CA HIS A 5 46.98 23.31 49.99
C HIS A 5 45.96 22.16 50.19
N SER A 6 44.65 22.40 49.97
CA SER A 6 43.91 22.35 48.69
C SER A 6 43.39 20.94 48.35
N THR A 7 42.16 20.65 48.80
CA THR A 7 41.37 19.47 48.44
C THR A 7 40.84 19.64 47.02
N LEU A 8 41.32 18.82 46.08
CA LEU A 8 40.88 18.81 44.69
C LEU A 8 39.59 17.97 44.57
N TRP A 9 38.44 18.62 44.39
CA TRP A 9 37.20 17.94 44.00
C TRP A 9 37.17 17.81 42.47
N LEU A 10 37.32 16.59 41.95
CA LEU A 10 37.01 16.29 40.55
C LEU A 10 35.49 16.31 40.34
N LEU A 11 34.99 17.40 39.77
CA LEU A 11 33.66 17.46 39.16
C LEU A 11 33.71 16.75 37.80
N PHE A 12 33.23 15.50 37.75
CA PHE A 12 32.88 14.87 36.47
C PHE A 12 31.61 15.53 35.94
N ALA A 13 31.77 16.46 34.99
CA ALA A 13 30.66 16.95 34.18
C ALA A 13 30.21 15.83 33.24
N ILE A 14 29.19 15.07 33.65
CA ILE A 14 28.44 14.20 32.74
C ILE A 14 27.64 15.12 31.84
N GLY A 15 28.18 15.41 30.66
CA GLY A 15 27.41 16.00 29.56
C GLY A 15 26.30 15.03 29.18
N LEU A 16 25.11 15.22 29.73
CA LEU A 16 23.88 14.64 29.21
C LEU A 16 23.70 15.17 27.78
N TYR A 17 24.19 14.42 26.81
CA TYR A 17 23.71 14.51 25.44
C TYR A 17 22.22 14.18 25.49
N ALA A 18 21.36 15.20 25.57
CA ALA A 18 19.95 15.03 25.33
C ALA A 18 19.80 14.51 23.89
N PRO A 19 19.28 13.30 23.66
CA PRO A 19 18.98 12.87 22.31
C PRO A 19 17.99 13.87 21.74
N CYS A 20 18.31 14.43 20.57
CA CYS A 20 17.35 15.17 19.75
C CYS A 20 16.14 14.25 19.58
N HIS A 21 15.04 14.51 20.31
CA HIS A 21 13.90 13.62 20.35
C HIS A 21 13.27 13.60 18.96
N ALA A 22 13.44 12.50 18.22
CA ALA A 22 12.69 12.26 17.00
C ALA A 22 11.20 12.45 17.32
N LYS A 23 10.49 13.27 16.53
CA LYS A 23 9.07 13.55 16.77
C LYS A 23 8.29 12.23 16.80
N SER A 24 7.47 12.04 17.83
CA SER A 24 6.60 10.86 17.91
C SER A 24 5.63 10.80 16.72
N LEU A 25 5.14 9.60 16.36
CA LEU A 25 4.14 9.44 15.31
C LEU A 25 2.92 10.35 15.55
N ARG A 26 2.51 10.49 16.82
CA ARG A 26 1.45 11.40 17.24
C ARG A 26 1.74 12.85 16.86
N GLN A 27 2.94 13.36 17.13
CA GLN A 27 3.31 14.72 16.74
C GLN A 27 3.35 14.90 15.22
N LYS A 28 3.87 13.91 14.48
CA LYS A 28 3.93 13.95 13.01
C LYS A 28 2.54 14.00 12.36
N LEU A 29 1.57 13.24 12.90
CA LEU A 29 0.22 13.13 12.32
C LEU A 29 -0.77 14.17 12.84
N SER A 30 -0.67 14.62 14.10
CA SER A 30 -1.73 15.42 14.74
C SER A 30 -2.10 16.69 13.99
N SER A 31 -1.10 17.42 13.44
CA SER A 31 -1.37 18.63 12.67
C SER A 31 -2.16 18.30 11.39
N LEU A 32 -1.69 17.29 10.65
CA LEU A 32 -2.29 16.86 9.39
C LEU A 32 -3.77 16.44 9.57
N LEU A 33 -4.06 15.66 10.61
CA LEU A 33 -5.42 15.16 10.88
C LEU A 33 -6.36 16.29 11.31
N LYS A 34 -5.89 17.24 12.14
CA LYS A 34 -6.70 18.36 12.64
C LYS A 34 -6.97 19.44 11.60
N THR A 35 -6.08 19.61 10.62
CA THR A 35 -6.26 20.60 9.55
C THR A 35 -7.20 20.13 8.44
N HIS A 36 -7.53 18.84 8.39
CA HIS A 36 -8.44 18.32 7.37
C HIS A 36 -9.85 18.87 7.56
N GLU A 37 -10.43 19.42 6.50
CA GLU A 37 -11.78 19.99 6.53
C GLU A 37 -12.85 18.91 6.36
N GLY A 38 -13.13 18.21 7.47
CA GLY A 38 -14.11 17.14 7.58
C GLY A 38 -13.88 16.35 8.86
N HIS A 39 -14.61 15.25 9.03
CA HIS A 39 -14.36 14.30 10.10
C HIS A 39 -13.30 13.29 9.68
N VAL A 40 -12.37 13.00 10.59
CA VAL A 40 -11.27 12.07 10.38
C VAL A 40 -11.21 11.09 11.56
N ALA A 41 -11.08 9.81 11.25
CA ALA A 41 -10.73 8.77 12.21
C ALA A 41 -9.58 7.93 11.65
N VAL A 42 -8.55 7.69 12.47
CA VAL A 42 -7.35 6.94 12.08
C VAL A 42 -6.99 5.94 13.16
N ALA A 43 -6.65 4.73 12.75
CA ALA A 43 -6.02 3.73 13.58
C ALA A 43 -4.83 3.12 12.85
N ILE A 44 -3.74 2.91 13.56
CA ILE A 44 -2.49 2.35 13.05
C ILE A 44 -1.97 1.36 14.07
N LYS A 45 -1.45 0.22 13.61
CA LYS A 45 -0.75 -0.75 14.43
C LYS A 45 0.44 -1.35 13.71
N HIS A 46 1.60 -1.32 14.35
CA HIS A 46 2.75 -2.12 13.92
C HIS A 46 2.65 -3.52 14.53
N LEU A 47 2.53 -4.56 13.70
CA LEU A 47 2.17 -5.89 14.18
C LEU A 47 3.31 -6.59 14.93
N ALA A 48 4.57 -6.28 14.62
CA ALA A 48 5.73 -6.89 15.26
C ALA A 48 5.98 -6.32 16.67
N THR A 49 5.89 -5.00 16.85
CA THR A 49 6.13 -4.36 18.17
C THR A 49 4.86 -4.19 18.99
N GLY A 50 3.69 -4.19 18.36
CA GLY A 50 2.42 -3.90 19.00
C GLY A 50 2.15 -2.41 19.24
N GLU A 51 3.06 -1.53 18.83
CA GLU A 51 2.88 -0.07 18.91
C GLU A 51 1.67 0.40 18.10
N ARG A 52 0.95 1.40 18.62
CA ARG A 52 -0.32 1.87 18.06
C ARG A 52 -0.40 3.39 18.03
N PHE A 53 -1.13 3.88 17.04
CA PHE A 53 -1.61 5.25 17.01
C PHE A 53 -3.11 5.27 16.73
N GLU A 54 -3.83 6.09 17.48
CA GLU A 54 -5.28 6.23 17.39
C GLU A 54 -5.66 7.72 17.44
N PHE A 55 -6.58 8.11 16.55
CA PHE A 55 -7.20 9.43 16.49
C PHE A 55 -8.68 9.24 16.15
N GLU A 56 -9.58 9.57 17.09
CA GLU A 56 -11.04 9.35 16.95
C GLU A 56 -11.38 7.90 16.54
N ALA A 57 -10.53 6.93 16.89
CA ALA A 57 -10.53 5.60 16.28
C ALA A 57 -11.79 4.77 16.58
N ASN A 58 -12.51 5.09 17.66
CA ASN A 58 -13.77 4.45 18.08
C ASN A 58 -15.01 5.12 17.47
N ARG A 59 -14.87 6.22 16.73
CA ARG A 59 -15.99 6.92 16.11
C ARG A 59 -16.55 6.08 14.96
N ALA A 60 -17.86 5.81 14.99
CA ALA A 60 -18.55 5.18 13.87
C ALA A 60 -18.61 6.16 12.68
N MET A 61 -18.13 5.70 11.52
CA MET A 61 -17.95 6.50 10.30
C MET A 61 -18.55 5.75 9.09
N PRO A 62 -18.98 6.46 8.04
CA PRO A 62 -19.39 5.83 6.79
C PRO A 62 -18.19 5.17 6.10
N THR A 63 -18.39 3.97 5.58
CA THR A 63 -17.31 3.19 4.94
C THR A 63 -17.18 3.45 3.45
N ALA A 64 -18.24 3.94 2.80
CA ALA A 64 -18.44 3.71 1.37
C ALA A 64 -18.14 2.23 1.03
N SER A 65 -17.33 1.97 0.00
CA SER A 65 -16.96 0.61 -0.44
C SER A 65 -15.95 -0.11 0.44
N LEU A 66 -15.38 0.51 1.49
CA LEU A 66 -14.47 -0.18 2.42
C LEU A 66 -15.16 -1.39 3.10
N ILE A 67 -16.49 -1.32 3.30
CA ILE A 67 -17.28 -2.40 3.90
C ILE A 67 -17.19 -3.74 3.16
N LYS A 68 -16.75 -3.73 1.89
CA LYS A 68 -16.59 -4.94 1.08
C LYS A 68 -15.54 -5.91 1.67
N ILE A 69 -14.63 -5.44 2.54
CA ILE A 69 -13.77 -6.32 3.34
C ILE A 69 -14.62 -7.28 4.19
N ALA A 70 -15.60 -6.76 4.94
CA ALA A 70 -16.46 -7.59 5.79
C ALA A 70 -17.32 -8.56 4.97
N VAL A 71 -17.79 -8.13 3.79
CA VAL A 71 -18.54 -8.99 2.85
C VAL A 71 -17.67 -10.15 2.37
N MET A 72 -16.42 -9.89 1.98
CA MET A 72 -15.46 -10.92 1.60
C MET A 72 -15.15 -11.89 2.75
N VAL A 73 -14.93 -11.37 3.96
CA VAL A 73 -14.68 -12.19 5.15
C VAL A 73 -15.83 -13.16 5.39
N GLU A 74 -17.08 -12.69 5.31
CA GLU A 74 -18.23 -13.58 5.49
C GLU A 74 -18.35 -14.62 4.37
N ALA A 75 -18.09 -14.26 3.11
CA ALA A 75 -18.13 -15.20 2.00
C ALA A 75 -17.12 -16.35 2.20
N TYR A 76 -15.87 -16.02 2.56
CA TYR A 76 -14.85 -17.04 2.82
C TYR A 76 -15.17 -17.89 4.06
N ARG A 77 -15.75 -17.30 5.12
CA ARG A 77 -16.19 -18.06 6.29
C ARG A 77 -17.35 -19.01 6.00
N GLN A 78 -18.26 -18.64 5.10
CA GLN A 78 -19.30 -19.56 4.64
C GLN A 78 -18.72 -20.67 3.76
N ALA A 79 -17.74 -20.36 2.91
CA ALA A 79 -17.07 -21.35 2.07
C ALA A 79 -16.30 -22.38 2.90
N ASP A 80 -15.51 -21.95 3.88
CA ASP A 80 -14.82 -22.84 4.83
C ASP A 80 -15.79 -23.75 5.60
N ALA A 81 -16.98 -23.23 5.90
CA ALA A 81 -18.04 -23.99 6.56
C ALA A 81 -18.84 -24.89 5.61
N GLY A 82 -18.46 -24.99 4.33
CA GLY A 82 -19.15 -25.79 3.30
C GLY A 82 -20.55 -25.29 2.96
N ARG A 83 -20.90 -24.04 3.31
CA ARG A 83 -22.23 -23.46 3.07
C ARG A 83 -22.40 -22.87 1.67
N ILE A 84 -21.31 -22.41 1.07
CA ILE A 84 -21.28 -21.90 -0.31
C ILE A 84 -20.05 -22.46 -1.02
N ASP A 85 -20.13 -22.59 -2.34
CA ASP A 85 -18.99 -22.96 -3.17
C ASP A 85 -18.44 -21.70 -3.87
N LEU A 86 -17.13 -21.46 -3.75
CA LEU A 86 -16.46 -20.34 -4.39
C LEU A 86 -16.33 -20.52 -5.91
N GLU A 87 -16.37 -21.76 -6.41
CA GLU A 87 -16.28 -22.06 -7.84
C GLU A 87 -17.64 -22.06 -8.54
N GLN A 88 -18.74 -21.95 -7.78
CA GLN A 88 -20.08 -21.88 -8.36
C GLN A 88 -20.16 -20.72 -9.36
N ARG A 89 -20.82 -20.99 -10.50
CA ARG A 89 -21.02 -20.01 -11.55
C ARG A 89 -22.27 -19.19 -11.26
N ILE A 90 -22.09 -17.88 -11.19
CA ILE A 90 -23.17 -16.90 -11.04
C ILE A 90 -23.38 -16.25 -12.40
N THR A 91 -24.62 -16.31 -12.89
CA THR A 91 -25.02 -15.62 -14.12
C THR A 91 -25.31 -14.16 -13.82
N LEU A 92 -24.61 -13.26 -14.49
CA LEU A 92 -24.89 -11.82 -14.47
C LEU A 92 -26.17 -11.53 -15.27
N LEU A 93 -27.25 -11.13 -14.59
CA LEU A 93 -28.49 -10.74 -15.26
C LEU A 93 -28.49 -9.24 -15.56
N ALA A 94 -29.32 -8.83 -16.54
CA ALA A 94 -29.48 -7.41 -16.87
C ALA A 94 -29.94 -6.58 -15.66
N GLY A 95 -30.79 -7.15 -14.79
CA GLY A 95 -31.30 -6.48 -13.58
C GLY A 95 -30.29 -6.33 -12.43
N ASP A 96 -29.19 -7.10 -12.47
CA ASP A 96 -28.13 -7.05 -11.43
C ASP A 96 -27.17 -5.87 -11.64
N LYS A 97 -27.12 -5.34 -12.86
CA LYS A 97 -26.23 -4.26 -13.25
C LYS A 97 -26.62 -2.95 -12.55
N VAL A 98 -25.67 -2.37 -11.83
CA VAL A 98 -25.82 -1.10 -11.11
C VAL A 98 -24.69 -0.13 -11.46
N PRO A 99 -24.92 1.20 -11.41
CA PRO A 99 -23.92 2.18 -11.83
C PRO A 99 -22.75 2.32 -10.84
N GLY A 100 -21.84 3.25 -11.13
CA GLY A 100 -20.68 3.57 -10.30
C GLY A 100 -19.44 2.74 -10.65
N SER A 101 -18.62 2.43 -9.66
CA SER A 101 -17.38 1.66 -9.84
C SER A 101 -17.64 0.19 -10.19
N GLY A 102 -16.78 -0.34 -11.06
CA GLY A 102 -16.83 -1.74 -11.49
C GLY A 102 -16.60 -1.88 -12.99
N ILE A 103 -16.45 -3.12 -13.42
CA ILE A 103 -16.31 -3.47 -14.84
C ILE A 103 -17.49 -4.29 -15.35
N LEU A 104 -18.23 -5.00 -14.48
CA LEU A 104 -19.31 -5.91 -14.90
C LEU A 104 -20.47 -5.17 -15.58
N THR A 105 -20.82 -3.98 -15.09
CA THR A 105 -21.94 -3.21 -15.64
C THR A 105 -21.68 -2.80 -17.09
N THR A 106 -20.49 -2.28 -17.38
CA THR A 106 -20.16 -1.61 -18.64
C THR A 106 -19.44 -2.50 -19.65
N HIS A 107 -18.65 -3.48 -19.21
CA HIS A 107 -17.80 -4.28 -20.10
C HIS A 107 -18.28 -5.71 -20.34
N PHE A 108 -19.24 -6.22 -19.56
CA PHE A 108 -19.72 -7.59 -19.69
C PHE A 108 -21.20 -7.64 -20.07
N SER A 109 -21.60 -8.55 -20.94
CA SER A 109 -23.01 -8.72 -21.34
C SER A 109 -23.81 -9.47 -20.28
N ALA A 110 -25.13 -9.23 -20.23
CA ALA A 110 -26.03 -10.10 -19.47
C ALA A 110 -25.93 -11.53 -20.02
N GLY A 111 -26.01 -12.53 -19.14
CA GLY A 111 -25.74 -13.93 -19.45
C GLY A 111 -24.28 -14.37 -19.23
N THR A 112 -23.35 -13.43 -19.03
CA THR A 112 -21.98 -13.75 -18.61
C THR A 112 -22.01 -14.54 -17.31
N GLN A 113 -21.24 -15.62 -17.23
CA GLN A 113 -21.06 -16.40 -16.01
C GLN A 113 -19.70 -16.10 -15.38
N VAL A 114 -19.70 -15.71 -14.11
CA VAL A 114 -18.48 -15.50 -13.31
C VAL A 114 -18.50 -16.44 -12.12
N SER A 115 -17.33 -16.94 -11.68
CA SER A 115 -17.30 -17.69 -10.42
C SER A 115 -17.61 -16.74 -9.24
N LEU A 116 -18.12 -17.27 -8.12
CA LEU A 116 -18.27 -16.47 -6.91
C LEU A 116 -16.91 -15.90 -6.46
N ARG A 117 -15.82 -16.67 -6.60
CA ARG A 117 -14.45 -16.21 -6.34
C ARG A 117 -14.08 -15.00 -7.19
N ASP A 118 -14.40 -15.00 -8.48
CA ASP A 118 -14.11 -13.88 -9.38
C ASP A 118 -15.01 -12.68 -9.08
N ALA A 119 -16.28 -12.90 -8.72
CA ALA A 119 -17.14 -11.81 -8.24
C ALA A 119 -16.55 -11.14 -6.99
N ILE A 120 -16.03 -11.91 -6.03
CA ILE A 120 -15.31 -11.37 -4.86
C ILE A 120 -14.05 -10.63 -5.30
N ARG A 121 -13.28 -11.17 -6.25
CA ARG A 121 -12.08 -10.49 -6.79
C ARG A 121 -12.45 -9.14 -7.37
N LEU A 122 -13.46 -9.05 -8.23
CA LEU A 122 -13.90 -7.79 -8.84
C LEU A 122 -14.46 -6.80 -7.81
N MET A 123 -15.18 -7.31 -6.80
CA MET A 123 -15.69 -6.53 -5.68
C MET A 123 -14.55 -5.85 -4.90
N ILE A 124 -13.40 -6.49 -4.74
CA ILE A 124 -12.24 -5.92 -4.04
C ILE A 124 -11.35 -5.10 -4.97
N ALA A 125 -10.95 -5.68 -6.12
CA ALA A 125 -9.96 -5.14 -7.04
C ALA A 125 -10.41 -3.81 -7.68
N TYR A 126 -11.63 -3.79 -8.22
CA TYR A 126 -12.21 -2.64 -8.93
C TYR A 126 -13.32 -1.96 -8.14
N SER A 127 -13.54 -2.41 -6.89
CA SER A 127 -14.67 -1.95 -6.10
C SER A 127 -16.01 -2.15 -6.81
N ASP A 128 -16.17 -3.23 -7.58
CA ASP A 128 -17.31 -3.42 -8.47
C ASP A 128 -18.64 -3.51 -7.71
N ASN A 129 -19.58 -2.63 -8.03
CA ASN A 129 -20.87 -2.53 -7.33
C ASN A 129 -21.83 -3.66 -7.69
N THR A 130 -21.82 -4.10 -8.95
CA THR A 130 -22.63 -5.25 -9.39
C THR A 130 -22.10 -6.53 -8.78
N ALA A 131 -20.79 -6.75 -8.80
CA ALA A 131 -20.17 -7.90 -8.16
C ALA A 131 -20.48 -7.92 -6.65
N THR A 132 -20.49 -6.76 -5.99
CA THR A 132 -20.89 -6.66 -4.57
C THR A 132 -22.30 -7.19 -4.34
N ASN A 133 -23.25 -6.80 -5.19
CA ASN A 133 -24.64 -7.25 -5.07
C ASN A 133 -24.78 -8.75 -5.35
N LEU A 134 -24.06 -9.27 -6.35
CA LEU A 134 -24.02 -10.71 -6.64
C LEU A 134 -23.49 -11.51 -5.44
N VAL A 135 -22.40 -11.07 -4.82
CA VAL A 135 -21.84 -11.72 -3.61
C VAL A 135 -22.83 -11.66 -2.44
N LEU A 136 -23.47 -10.50 -2.23
CA LEU A 136 -24.46 -10.34 -1.16
C LEU A 136 -25.70 -11.23 -1.33
N GLU A 137 -26.08 -11.54 -2.56
CA GLU A 137 -27.16 -12.49 -2.84
C GLU A 137 -26.78 -13.90 -2.37
N GLN A 138 -25.54 -14.31 -2.61
CA GLN A 138 -25.07 -15.65 -2.24
C GLN A 138 -24.95 -15.82 -0.71
N ILE A 139 -24.40 -14.81 -0.02
CA ILE A 139 -24.11 -14.94 1.41
C ILE A 139 -25.28 -14.48 2.31
N GLY A 140 -26.24 -13.75 1.75
CA GLY A 140 -27.33 -13.09 2.46
C GLY A 140 -26.86 -11.91 3.32
N ILE A 141 -27.29 -10.68 3.02
CA ILE A 141 -26.77 -9.44 3.64
C ILE A 141 -26.68 -9.42 5.18
N ARG A 142 -27.63 -10.04 5.91
CA ARG A 142 -27.62 -10.06 7.39
C ARG A 142 -26.50 -10.94 7.97
N SER A 143 -25.98 -11.91 7.22
CA SER A 143 -24.93 -12.82 7.70
C SER A 143 -23.64 -12.05 8.00
N THR A 144 -23.29 -11.07 7.16
CA THR A 144 -22.12 -10.22 7.35
C THR A 144 -22.14 -9.53 8.71
N SER A 145 -23.24 -8.86 9.07
CA SER A 145 -23.33 -8.18 10.37
C SER A 145 -23.34 -9.15 11.56
N LYS A 146 -23.99 -10.32 11.43
CA LYS A 146 -23.96 -11.34 12.49
C LYS A 146 -22.54 -11.85 12.74
N THR A 147 -21.77 -12.04 11.68
CA THR A 147 -20.37 -12.47 11.79
C THR A 147 -19.48 -11.38 12.37
N MET A 148 -19.62 -10.13 11.91
CA MET A 148 -18.86 -9.01 12.48
C MET A 148 -19.15 -8.84 13.97
N GLU A 149 -20.41 -8.93 14.41
CA GLU A 149 -20.75 -8.90 15.84
C GLU A 149 -20.10 -10.04 16.63
N LYS A 150 -20.15 -11.28 16.12
CA LYS A 150 -19.50 -12.44 16.76
C LYS A 150 -17.99 -12.31 16.87
N LEU A 151 -17.35 -11.61 15.93
CA LEU A 151 -15.91 -11.34 15.94
C LEU A 151 -15.53 -10.13 16.82
N GLY A 152 -16.51 -9.47 17.45
CA GLY A 152 -16.28 -8.31 18.32
C GLY A 152 -16.31 -6.96 17.59
N PHE A 153 -16.87 -6.89 16.39
CA PHE A 153 -16.94 -5.69 15.54
C PHE A 153 -18.38 -5.20 15.31
N PRO A 154 -19.10 -4.77 16.36
CA PRO A 154 -20.51 -4.45 16.26
C PRO A 154 -20.82 -3.23 15.38
N ASN A 155 -19.86 -2.30 15.16
CA ASN A 155 -20.08 -1.14 14.31
C ASN A 155 -19.84 -1.40 12.83
N THR A 156 -19.12 -2.48 12.49
CA THR A 156 -18.84 -2.91 11.13
C THR A 156 -20.06 -3.57 10.52
N LYS A 157 -20.85 -2.80 9.77
CA LYS A 157 -22.13 -3.26 9.20
C LYS A 157 -22.29 -2.79 7.77
N ILE A 158 -22.63 -3.73 6.87
CA ILE A 158 -23.24 -3.40 5.59
C ILE A 158 -24.74 -3.22 5.80
N HIS A 159 -25.30 -2.15 5.24
CA HIS A 159 -26.68 -1.78 5.52
C HIS A 159 -27.64 -2.23 4.43
N ALA A 160 -27.25 -2.11 3.15
CA ALA A 160 -28.10 -2.40 2.00
C ALA A 160 -27.25 -2.95 0.84
N LYS A 161 -27.92 -3.50 -0.19
CA LYS A 161 -27.30 -3.70 -1.50
C LYS A 161 -26.94 -2.36 -2.13
N VAL A 162 -25.85 -2.32 -2.90
CA VAL A 162 -25.34 -1.10 -3.54
C VAL A 162 -26.38 -0.58 -4.54
N PHE A 163 -26.66 0.73 -4.50
CA PHE A 163 -27.72 1.41 -5.27
C PHE A 163 -29.15 0.87 -5.06
N ARG A 164 -29.39 0.09 -4.00
CA ARG A 164 -30.70 -0.51 -3.67
C ARG A 164 -31.05 -0.26 -2.21
N ARG A 165 -31.21 1.01 -1.84
CA ARG A 165 -31.35 1.44 -0.43
C ARG A 165 -32.62 0.90 0.26
N ASP A 166 -33.64 0.59 -0.53
CA ASP A 166 -34.86 -0.10 -0.14
C ASP A 166 -34.60 -1.50 0.45
N THR A 167 -33.47 -2.13 0.11
CA THR A 167 -33.05 -3.44 0.67
C THR A 167 -32.39 -3.33 2.05
N SER A 168 -32.43 -2.16 2.68
CA SER A 168 -31.69 -1.91 3.92
C SER A 168 -32.17 -2.80 5.07
N VAL A 169 -31.23 -3.52 5.68
CA VAL A 169 -31.45 -4.31 6.90
C VAL A 169 -31.15 -3.53 8.19
N PHE A 170 -30.65 -2.29 8.06
CA PHE A 170 -30.45 -1.31 9.13
C PHE A 170 -30.88 0.10 8.67
N PRO A 171 -32.19 0.41 8.59
CA PRO A 171 -32.69 1.67 8.00
C PRO A 171 -32.09 2.94 8.61
N ASP A 172 -32.04 3.04 9.94
CA ASP A 172 -31.51 4.23 10.63
C ASP A 172 -30.02 4.43 10.38
N ARG A 173 -29.23 3.34 10.42
CA ARG A 173 -27.80 3.41 10.09
C ARG A 173 -27.56 3.70 8.63
N SER A 174 -28.38 3.14 7.73
CA SER A 174 -28.32 3.45 6.30
C SER A 174 -28.60 4.93 6.04
N LYS A 175 -29.54 5.53 6.79
CA LYS A 175 -29.81 6.97 6.73
C LYS A 175 -28.63 7.82 7.20
N ARG A 176 -27.95 7.39 8.24
CA ARG A 176 -26.82 8.13 8.82
C ARG A 176 -25.51 7.96 8.06
N PHE A 177 -25.20 6.75 7.61
CA PHE A 177 -23.87 6.36 7.11
C PHE A 177 -23.86 5.86 5.66
N GLY A 178 -25.03 5.73 5.02
CA GLY A 178 -25.14 5.20 3.67
C GLY A 178 -24.94 3.68 3.60
N LEU A 179 -24.10 3.22 2.68
CA LEU A 179 -23.94 1.80 2.34
C LEU A 179 -23.49 0.92 3.53
N GLY A 180 -22.58 1.44 4.34
CA GLY A 180 -22.02 0.73 5.47
C GLY A 180 -21.38 1.65 6.48
N SER A 181 -21.07 1.11 7.65
CA SER A 181 -20.38 1.81 8.72
C SER A 181 -19.34 0.92 9.39
N THR A 182 -18.35 1.54 10.01
CA THR A 182 -17.30 0.89 10.81
C THR A 182 -16.67 1.90 11.77
N THR A 183 -15.73 1.47 12.60
CA THR A 183 -14.75 2.35 13.25
C THR A 183 -13.34 2.08 12.70
N ALA A 184 -12.42 3.03 12.83
CA ALA A 184 -11.04 2.80 12.39
C ALA A 184 -10.39 1.67 13.21
N LEU A 185 -10.69 1.60 14.51
CA LEU A 185 -10.20 0.56 15.41
C LEU A 185 -10.69 -0.83 15.01
N GLU A 186 -11.99 -1.02 14.78
CA GLU A 186 -12.56 -2.32 14.37
C GLU A 186 -11.94 -2.77 13.04
N THR A 187 -11.73 -1.85 12.10
CA THR A 187 -11.12 -2.16 10.80
C THR A 187 -9.67 -2.63 10.94
N VAL A 188 -8.86 -1.96 11.78
CA VAL A 188 -7.47 -2.39 12.05
C VAL A 188 -7.44 -3.75 12.75
N GLN A 189 -8.34 -3.99 13.70
CA GLN A 189 -8.43 -5.28 14.40
C GLN A 189 -8.88 -6.41 13.47
N LEU A 190 -9.82 -6.15 12.56
CA LEU A 190 -10.26 -7.10 11.54
C LEU A 190 -9.08 -7.46 10.60
N LEU A 191 -8.35 -6.47 10.11
CA LEU A 191 -7.18 -6.68 9.25
C LEU A 191 -6.02 -7.38 9.98
N GLU A 192 -5.82 -7.09 11.27
CA GLU A 192 -4.87 -7.84 12.09
C GLU A 192 -5.27 -9.32 12.22
N GLN A 193 -6.54 -9.60 12.51
CA GLN A 193 -7.03 -10.98 12.58
C GLN A 193 -6.91 -11.68 11.22
N LEU A 194 -7.12 -10.97 10.11
CA LEU A 194 -6.89 -11.49 8.76
C LEU A 194 -5.42 -11.87 8.56
N TYR A 195 -4.50 -10.96 8.87
CA TYR A 195 -3.06 -11.18 8.75
C TYR A 195 -2.60 -12.37 9.60
N ARG A 196 -3.13 -12.50 10.81
CA ARG A 196 -2.83 -13.62 11.73
C ARG A 196 -3.55 -14.92 11.36
N LYS A 197 -4.31 -14.95 10.26
CA LYS A 197 -5.11 -16.11 9.79
C LYS A 197 -6.11 -16.61 10.83
N GLN A 198 -6.77 -15.68 11.54
CA GLN A 198 -7.72 -15.94 12.62
C GLN A 198 -9.18 -15.76 12.20
N LEU A 199 -9.44 -15.16 11.02
CA LEU A 199 -10.79 -14.92 10.53
C LEU A 199 -11.42 -16.13 9.84
N ALA A 200 -10.61 -17.04 9.32
CA ALA A 200 -11.01 -18.15 8.46
C ALA A 200 -9.88 -19.20 8.49
N SER A 201 -9.98 -20.26 7.68
CA SER A 201 -8.89 -21.19 7.46
C SER A 201 -7.64 -20.44 6.95
N PRO A 202 -6.42 -21.00 7.15
CA PRO A 202 -5.20 -20.36 6.65
C PRO A 202 -5.24 -20.10 5.14
N SER A 203 -5.73 -21.05 4.34
CA SER A 203 -5.85 -20.91 2.88
C SER A 203 -6.89 -19.86 2.47
N ALA A 204 -8.02 -19.77 3.18
CA ALA A 204 -9.00 -18.71 2.97
C ALA A 204 -8.44 -17.34 3.30
N SER A 205 -7.66 -17.24 4.39
CA SER A 205 -6.99 -16.00 4.80
C SER A 205 -5.98 -15.52 3.75
N ASP A 206 -5.17 -16.44 3.21
CA ASP A 206 -4.22 -16.15 2.13
C ASP A 206 -4.93 -15.70 0.85
N ALA A 207 -6.05 -16.33 0.49
CA ALA A 207 -6.86 -15.92 -0.66
C ALA A 207 -7.48 -14.53 -0.48
N MET A 208 -7.97 -14.21 0.72
CA MET A 208 -8.50 -12.89 1.06
C MET A 208 -7.42 -11.80 0.99
N LEU A 209 -6.23 -12.07 1.53
CA LEU A 209 -5.07 -11.17 1.40
C LEU A 209 -4.73 -10.96 -0.07
N LYS A 210 -4.74 -12.01 -0.89
CA LYS A 210 -4.44 -11.89 -2.31
C LYS A 210 -5.43 -11.02 -3.08
N HIS A 211 -6.71 -11.05 -2.72
CA HIS A 211 -7.69 -10.12 -3.30
C HIS A 211 -7.38 -8.66 -2.95
N LEU A 212 -7.00 -8.39 -1.70
CA LEU A 212 -6.64 -7.05 -1.22
C LEU A 212 -5.34 -6.53 -1.85
N GLU A 213 -4.34 -7.39 -2.07
CA GLU A 213 -3.11 -7.06 -2.81
C GLU A 213 -3.39 -6.66 -4.26
N ASN A 214 -4.44 -7.22 -4.85
CA ASN A 214 -4.87 -6.94 -6.23
C ASN A 214 -5.81 -5.73 -6.33
N CYS A 215 -5.97 -4.94 -5.27
CA CYS A 215 -6.71 -3.67 -5.34
C CYS A 215 -6.01 -2.71 -6.31
N GLN A 216 -6.78 -2.17 -7.27
CA GLN A 216 -6.23 -1.36 -8.36
C GLN A 216 -6.15 0.13 -8.03
N ASP A 217 -6.72 0.57 -6.91
CA ASP A 217 -6.71 1.97 -6.51
C ASP A 217 -5.33 2.39 -6.00
N ARG A 218 -4.68 3.31 -6.72
CA ARG A 218 -3.34 3.80 -6.39
C ARG A 218 -3.35 5.22 -5.79
N THR A 219 -4.52 5.82 -5.54
CA THR A 219 -4.61 7.26 -5.23
C THR A 219 -4.56 7.58 -3.74
N LYS A 220 -4.70 6.57 -2.87
CA LYS A 220 -4.81 6.70 -1.40
C LYS A 220 -3.58 6.15 -0.67
N LEU A 221 -3.72 5.17 0.25
CA LEU A 221 -2.60 4.70 1.08
C LEU A 221 -1.38 4.32 0.24
N ARG A 222 -1.60 3.72 -0.93
CA ARG A 222 -0.54 3.28 -1.86
C ARG A 222 0.23 4.41 -2.53
N ARG A 223 -0.33 5.61 -2.68
CA ARG A 223 0.15 6.64 -3.62
C ARG A 223 1.58 7.09 -3.40
N PHE A 224 1.97 7.25 -2.13
CA PHE A 224 3.28 7.78 -1.74
C PHE A 224 4.16 6.76 -1.02
N LEU A 225 3.86 5.47 -1.19
CA LEU A 225 4.72 4.40 -0.72
C LEU A 225 5.83 4.14 -1.76
N GLU A 226 6.98 3.72 -1.27
CA GLU A 226 8.10 3.33 -2.13
C GLU A 226 7.72 2.13 -3.02
N PRO A 227 8.28 1.99 -4.23
CA PRO A 227 7.87 0.93 -5.18
C PRO A 227 7.98 -0.50 -4.65
N HIS A 228 8.94 -0.78 -3.76
CA HIS A 228 9.16 -2.09 -3.15
C HIS A 228 8.17 -2.40 -2.00
N ILE A 229 7.49 -1.38 -1.47
CA ILE A 229 6.48 -1.55 -0.43
C ILE A 229 5.18 -2.05 -1.09
N THR A 230 4.76 -3.24 -0.68
CA THR A 230 3.49 -3.83 -1.09
C THR A 230 2.38 -3.47 -0.10
N ILE A 231 1.14 -3.45 -0.58
CA ILE A 231 -0.02 -3.17 0.26
C ILE A 231 -1.19 -4.06 -0.14
N ALA A 232 -1.78 -4.71 0.86
CA ALA A 232 -3.06 -5.40 0.76
C ALA A 232 -4.15 -4.48 1.33
N HIS A 233 -4.94 -3.82 0.49
CA HIS A 233 -5.90 -2.80 0.95
C HIS A 233 -7.24 -2.81 0.22
N LYS A 234 -8.17 -2.02 0.75
CA LYS A 234 -9.43 -1.70 0.08
C LYS A 234 -9.77 -0.24 0.31
N THR A 235 -10.20 0.43 -0.76
CA THR A 235 -10.64 1.83 -0.72
C THR A 235 -12.16 1.98 -0.68
N GLY A 236 -12.63 3.19 -0.37
CA GLY A 236 -14.02 3.59 -0.53
C GLY A 236 -14.16 5.10 -0.73
N SER A 237 -15.00 5.49 -1.69
CA SER A 237 -15.22 6.89 -2.04
C SER A 237 -16.70 7.21 -2.29
N LEU A 238 -17.17 8.33 -1.75
CA LEU A 238 -18.42 9.03 -2.10
C LEU A 238 -18.11 10.53 -2.11
N ALA A 239 -18.96 11.40 -2.67
CA ALA A 239 -18.66 12.84 -2.77
C ALA A 239 -18.04 13.46 -1.49
N THR A 240 -18.53 13.12 -0.29
CA THR A 240 -18.04 13.64 0.99
C THR A 240 -17.25 12.63 1.84
N VAL A 241 -16.93 11.44 1.30
CA VAL A 241 -16.29 10.34 2.03
C VAL A 241 -15.08 9.84 1.25
N ARG A 242 -13.93 9.69 1.91
CA ARG A 242 -12.76 8.98 1.40
C ARG A 242 -12.23 8.06 2.49
N THR A 243 -12.04 6.80 2.16
CA THR A 243 -11.62 5.76 3.11
C THR A 243 -10.63 4.85 2.43
N ASP A 244 -9.66 4.37 3.20
CA ASP A 244 -8.73 3.33 2.77
C ASP A 244 -8.19 2.63 4.02
N ALA A 245 -8.12 1.30 3.96
CA ALA A 245 -7.51 0.50 5.02
C ALA A 245 -6.80 -0.71 4.43
N GLY A 246 -5.65 -1.05 5.01
CA GLY A 246 -4.85 -2.16 4.52
C GLY A 246 -3.70 -2.54 5.43
N ILE A 247 -3.01 -3.59 4.99
CA ILE A 247 -1.78 -4.11 5.57
C ILE A 247 -0.65 -3.75 4.61
N ILE A 248 0.27 -2.92 5.08
CA ILE A 248 1.45 -2.45 4.36
C ILE A 248 2.62 -3.33 4.78
N SER A 249 3.36 -3.88 3.82
CA SER A 249 4.65 -4.50 4.09
C SER A 249 5.69 -3.41 4.35
N SER A 250 6.49 -3.58 5.38
CA SER A 250 7.57 -2.64 5.69
C SER A 250 8.77 -3.43 6.22
N PRO A 251 10.00 -2.94 6.00
CA PRO A 251 11.22 -3.58 6.52
C PRO A 251 11.21 -3.78 8.04
N SER A 252 10.57 -2.87 8.79
CA SER A 252 10.44 -2.98 10.25
C SER A 252 9.39 -4.00 10.70
N GLY A 253 8.50 -4.41 9.79
CA GLY A 253 7.44 -5.37 10.00
C GLY A 253 6.10 -4.89 9.41
N PRO A 254 5.06 -5.75 9.45
CA PRO A 254 3.77 -5.41 8.87
C PRO A 254 3.08 -4.27 9.63
N LEU A 255 2.56 -3.31 8.88
CA LEU A 255 1.79 -2.17 9.40
C LEU A 255 0.33 -2.30 8.98
N VAL A 256 -0.59 -2.22 9.93
CA VAL A 256 -2.03 -2.13 9.63
C VAL A 256 -2.46 -0.69 9.80
N VAL A 257 -3.05 -0.11 8.76
CA VAL A 257 -3.48 1.29 8.72
C VAL A 257 -4.92 1.36 8.27
N CYS A 258 -5.74 2.17 8.96
CA CYS A 258 -7.07 2.54 8.53
C CYS A 258 -7.24 4.06 8.64
N VAL A 259 -7.68 4.68 7.55
CA VAL A 259 -8.01 6.10 7.47
C VAL A 259 -9.45 6.24 6.98
N LEU A 260 -10.29 6.87 7.80
CA LEU A 260 -11.68 7.15 7.48
C LEU A 260 -11.90 8.66 7.48
N THR A 261 -12.44 9.18 6.38
CA THR A 261 -12.86 10.58 6.29
C THR A 261 -14.33 10.68 5.86
N SER A 262 -15.05 11.63 6.44
CA SER A 262 -16.43 11.92 6.06
C SER A 262 -16.74 13.41 6.21
N GLU A 263 -17.85 13.85 5.62
CA GLU A 263 -18.23 15.27 5.62
C GLU A 263 -17.11 16.18 5.07
N ASN A 264 -16.32 15.65 4.14
CA ASN A 264 -15.25 16.38 3.50
C ASN A 264 -15.82 17.59 2.73
N LYS A 265 -15.22 18.78 2.95
CA LYS A 265 -15.53 19.96 2.13
C LYS A 265 -15.09 19.78 0.69
N ASP A 266 -13.93 19.16 0.47
CA ASP A 266 -13.45 18.81 -0.87
C ASP A 266 -14.21 17.60 -1.43
N ARG A 267 -15.07 17.87 -2.42
CA ARG A 267 -15.93 16.88 -3.09
C ARG A 267 -15.45 16.48 -4.48
N ARG A 268 -14.28 16.97 -4.92
CA ARG A 268 -13.78 16.75 -6.27
C ARG A 268 -13.39 15.28 -6.48
N TRP A 269 -13.61 14.78 -7.71
CA TRP A 269 -13.17 13.45 -8.15
C TRP A 269 -11.85 13.57 -8.92
N THR A 270 -10.84 14.06 -8.24
CA THR A 270 -9.48 14.21 -8.76
C THR A 270 -8.51 13.55 -7.80
N GLU A 271 -7.33 13.20 -8.29
CA GLU A 271 -6.26 12.67 -7.42
C GLU A 271 -5.84 13.70 -6.36
N GLU A 272 -6.03 14.99 -6.63
CA GLU A 272 -5.76 16.08 -5.67
C GLU A 272 -6.87 16.28 -4.61
N ASN A 273 -7.81 15.34 -4.50
CA ASN A 273 -8.82 15.38 -3.44
C ASN A 273 -8.14 15.31 -2.06
N ALA A 274 -8.48 16.26 -1.18
CA ALA A 274 -7.85 16.38 0.14
C ALA A 274 -7.94 15.10 0.99
N GLY A 275 -9.05 14.36 0.91
CA GLY A 275 -9.22 13.09 1.63
C GLY A 275 -8.36 11.95 1.08
N GLU A 276 -8.09 11.94 -0.24
CA GLU A 276 -7.19 10.95 -0.85
C GLU A 276 -5.74 11.22 -0.49
N ILE A 277 -5.34 12.50 -0.59
CA ILE A 277 -4.01 12.96 -0.15
C ILE A 277 -3.80 12.72 1.33
N LEU A 278 -4.83 12.88 2.17
CA LEU A 278 -4.75 12.57 3.59
C LEU A 278 -4.41 11.08 3.82
N CYS A 279 -5.12 10.17 3.16
CA CYS A 279 -4.82 8.74 3.24
C CYS A 279 -3.37 8.45 2.84
N ALA A 280 -2.94 8.99 1.69
CA ALA A 280 -1.58 8.81 1.18
C ALA A 280 -0.50 9.32 2.14
N ARG A 281 -0.71 10.51 2.71
CA ARG A 281 0.23 11.12 3.66
C ARG A 281 0.31 10.35 4.98
N VAL A 282 -0.83 9.88 5.49
CA VAL A 282 -0.85 9.04 6.71
C VAL A 282 0.00 7.79 6.48
N ALA A 283 -0.19 7.08 5.36
CA ALA A 283 0.60 5.89 5.04
C ALA A 283 2.11 6.18 4.96
N LYS A 284 2.50 7.23 4.22
CA LYS A 284 3.90 7.65 4.07
C LYS A 284 4.55 7.97 5.40
N ILE A 285 3.89 8.81 6.22
CA ILE A 285 4.40 9.21 7.54
C ILE A 285 4.51 8.01 8.48
N THR A 286 3.57 7.07 8.37
CA THR A 286 3.57 5.84 9.18
C THR A 286 4.76 4.97 8.85
N CYS A 287 4.96 4.61 7.57
CA CYS A 287 6.09 3.77 7.17
C CYS A 287 7.42 4.44 7.55
N ALA A 288 7.59 5.72 7.18
CA ALA A 288 8.78 6.47 7.54
C ALA A 288 9.02 6.58 9.06
N HIS A 289 7.99 6.51 9.91
CA HIS A 289 8.18 6.52 11.36
C HIS A 289 8.73 5.18 11.88
N PHE A 290 8.16 4.06 11.45
CA PHE A 290 8.56 2.74 11.92
C PHE A 290 9.87 2.27 11.28
N ASP A 291 10.17 2.71 10.07
CA ASP A 291 11.42 2.42 9.37
C ASP A 291 12.60 3.31 9.84
N GLN A 292 12.34 4.32 10.69
CA GLN A 292 13.35 5.24 11.27
C GLN A 292 13.91 4.79 12.63
N GLY A 293 13.57 3.60 13.14
CA GLY A 293 14.24 3.03 14.32
C GLY A 293 15.74 2.77 14.07
N PRO A 294 16.59 2.59 15.11
CA PRO A 294 17.89 1.97 14.87
C PRO A 294 17.58 0.70 14.09
N LYS A 295 18.12 0.56 12.86
CA LYS A 295 17.98 -0.66 12.05
C LYS A 295 18.35 -1.80 12.99
N THR A 296 17.36 -2.43 13.61
CA THR A 296 17.58 -3.56 14.51
C THR A 296 18.25 -4.53 13.59
N THR A 297 19.53 -4.79 13.83
CA THR A 297 20.37 -5.70 13.04
C THR A 297 19.46 -6.81 12.59
N ALA A 298 19.11 -6.78 11.29
CA ALA A 298 18.19 -7.71 10.70
C ALA A 298 18.63 -9.07 11.21
N LYS A 299 17.71 -9.80 11.83
CA LYS A 299 17.99 -11.15 12.31
C LYS A 299 18.57 -11.89 11.10
N ALA A 300 19.89 -12.10 11.12
CA ALA A 300 20.70 -12.17 9.90
C ALA A 300 20.06 -13.16 8.91
N SER A 301 19.41 -12.61 7.88
CA SER A 301 18.65 -13.41 6.92
C SER A 301 19.65 -14.28 6.20
N LEU A 302 19.48 -15.59 6.24
CA LEU A 302 20.22 -16.49 5.35
C LEU A 302 19.83 -16.12 3.92
N LEU A 303 20.76 -15.56 3.14
CA LEU A 303 20.58 -15.37 1.70
C LEU A 303 21.27 -16.50 0.94
N ALA A 304 20.59 -17.02 -0.08
CA ALA A 304 21.03 -18.07 -0.96
C ALA A 304 20.54 -17.83 -2.39
N VAL A 305 20.96 -18.71 -3.32
CA VAL A 305 20.55 -18.61 -4.72
C VAL A 305 19.02 -18.65 -4.84
N GLY A 306 18.46 -17.67 -5.56
CA GLY A 306 17.02 -17.49 -5.77
C GLY A 306 16.37 -16.45 -4.86
N ASP A 307 17.09 -15.90 -3.88
CA ASP A 307 16.62 -14.76 -3.11
C ASP A 307 16.72 -13.46 -3.91
N ILE A 308 15.76 -12.55 -3.71
CA ILE A 308 15.70 -11.26 -4.40
C ILE A 308 15.46 -10.09 -3.42
N GLY A 309 15.93 -8.90 -3.78
CA GLY A 309 15.59 -7.63 -3.13
C GLY A 309 16.78 -6.82 -2.58
N GLU A 310 16.49 -5.73 -1.88
CA GLU A 310 17.47 -4.71 -1.44
C GLU A 310 18.64 -5.29 -0.62
N THR A 311 18.40 -6.31 0.22
CA THR A 311 19.50 -6.94 0.98
C THR A 311 20.50 -7.68 0.08
N VAL A 312 20.04 -8.16 -1.09
CA VAL A 312 20.90 -8.74 -2.12
C VAL A 312 21.67 -7.63 -2.84
N GLU A 313 21.03 -6.49 -3.15
CA GLU A 313 21.71 -5.32 -3.73
C GLU A 313 22.82 -4.78 -2.82
N ASP A 314 22.54 -4.69 -1.52
CA ASP A 314 23.50 -4.31 -0.47
C ASP A 314 24.66 -5.31 -0.38
N LEU A 315 24.36 -6.61 -0.48
CA LEU A 315 25.38 -7.66 -0.51
C LEU A 315 26.26 -7.56 -1.76
N GLN A 316 25.66 -7.40 -2.94
CA GLN A 316 26.37 -7.27 -4.22
C GLN A 316 27.30 -6.05 -4.19
N ARG A 317 26.81 -4.88 -3.71
CA ARG A 317 27.62 -3.67 -3.52
C ARG A 317 28.76 -3.90 -2.53
N THR A 318 28.47 -4.56 -1.42
CA THR A 318 29.47 -4.88 -0.39
C THR A 318 30.56 -5.81 -0.92
N LEU A 319 30.21 -6.81 -1.73
CA LEU A 319 31.16 -7.74 -2.34
C LEU A 319 32.03 -7.03 -3.39
N ASN A 320 31.44 -6.22 -4.27
CA ASN A 320 32.18 -5.39 -5.24
C ASN A 320 33.18 -4.45 -4.55
N ALA A 321 32.79 -3.84 -3.43
CA ALA A 321 33.64 -2.90 -2.70
C ALA A 321 34.80 -3.56 -1.93
N ARG A 322 34.67 -4.84 -1.55
CA ARG A 322 35.56 -5.46 -0.55
C ARG A 322 36.42 -6.59 -1.05
N LEU A 323 36.02 -7.27 -2.12
CA LEU A 323 36.85 -8.24 -2.80
C LEU A 323 37.87 -7.51 -3.69
N LYS A 324 39.10 -8.05 -3.76
CA LYS A 324 40.15 -7.51 -4.61
C LYS A 324 40.82 -8.64 -5.41
N PRO A 325 40.76 -8.61 -6.76
CA PRO A 325 40.05 -7.63 -7.59
C PRO A 325 38.52 -7.66 -7.37
N SER A 326 37.83 -6.57 -7.72
CA SER A 326 36.36 -6.50 -7.67
C SER A 326 35.77 -7.56 -8.61
N PRO A 327 34.73 -8.30 -8.18
CA PRO A 327 34.02 -9.24 -9.05
C PRO A 327 33.10 -8.58 -10.08
N ASP A 328 32.92 -7.26 -10.04
CA ASP A 328 32.08 -6.48 -10.96
C ASP A 328 30.67 -7.04 -11.15
N LEU A 329 30.03 -7.38 -10.02
CA LEU A 329 28.64 -7.84 -9.98
C LEU A 329 27.68 -6.73 -10.43
N ALA A 330 26.68 -7.09 -11.22
CA ALA A 330 25.51 -6.23 -11.42
C ALA A 330 24.76 -6.08 -10.10
N ILE A 331 24.34 -4.85 -9.77
CA ILE A 331 23.51 -4.55 -8.60
C ILE A 331 22.05 -4.62 -9.05
N ASP A 332 21.55 -5.83 -9.25
CA ASP A 332 20.21 -6.12 -9.78
C ASP A 332 19.26 -6.68 -8.71
N GLY A 333 19.78 -6.93 -7.51
CA GLY A 333 19.01 -7.50 -6.40
C GLY A 333 18.66 -8.97 -6.59
N ASP A 334 19.27 -9.68 -7.54
CA ASP A 334 19.10 -11.12 -7.74
C ASP A 334 20.30 -11.90 -7.19
N PHE A 335 20.04 -12.82 -6.26
CA PHE A 335 21.06 -13.72 -5.76
C PHE A 335 21.24 -14.86 -6.78
N GLY A 336 21.91 -14.54 -7.88
CA GLY A 336 22.26 -15.49 -8.92
C GLY A 336 23.59 -16.22 -8.69
N PRO A 337 23.99 -17.08 -9.64
CA PRO A 337 25.26 -17.82 -9.58
C PRO A 337 26.51 -16.92 -9.43
N ASN A 338 26.49 -15.73 -10.02
CA ASN A 338 27.62 -14.78 -9.93
C ASN A 338 27.75 -14.19 -8.50
N THR A 339 26.64 -13.78 -7.90
CA THR A 339 26.59 -13.33 -6.50
C THR A 339 27.05 -14.45 -5.55
N GLN A 340 26.62 -15.69 -5.80
CA GLN A 340 27.07 -16.85 -5.03
C GLN A 340 28.57 -17.10 -5.16
N ALA A 341 29.11 -17.02 -6.37
CA ALA A 341 30.54 -17.23 -6.63
C ALA A 341 31.40 -16.18 -5.90
N ALA A 342 31.01 -14.91 -5.98
CA ALA A 342 31.66 -13.83 -5.25
C ALA A 342 31.56 -14.01 -3.72
N LEU A 343 30.41 -14.45 -3.22
CA LEU A 343 30.26 -14.72 -1.78
C LEU A 343 31.17 -15.87 -1.31
N ARG A 344 31.28 -16.93 -2.11
CA ARG A 344 32.20 -18.05 -1.81
C ARG A 344 33.66 -17.60 -1.81
N GLN A 345 34.05 -16.73 -2.74
CA GLN A 345 35.38 -16.12 -2.74
C GLN A 345 35.61 -15.33 -1.45
N PHE A 346 34.65 -14.50 -1.04
CA PHE A 346 34.74 -13.72 0.19
C PHE A 346 34.87 -14.62 1.43
N GLN A 347 34.06 -15.69 1.52
CA GLN A 347 34.15 -16.64 2.62
C GLN A 347 35.52 -17.31 2.68
N ASN A 348 36.08 -17.70 1.52
CA ASN A 348 37.41 -18.29 1.43
C ASN A 348 38.51 -17.32 1.88
N GLU A 349 38.49 -16.05 1.42
CA GLU A 349 39.45 -15.01 1.81
C GLU A 349 39.37 -14.64 3.31
N ARG A 350 38.19 -14.81 3.92
CA ARG A 350 37.97 -14.56 5.36
C ARG A 350 38.11 -15.81 6.24
N HIS A 351 38.57 -16.93 5.67
CA HIS A 351 38.74 -18.21 6.36
C HIS A 351 37.45 -18.71 7.05
N LEU A 352 36.31 -18.51 6.40
CA LEU A 352 35.00 -19.02 6.81
C LEU A 352 34.64 -20.32 6.08
N ALA A 353 33.60 -21.01 6.55
CA ALA A 353 33.02 -22.12 5.80
C ALA A 353 32.49 -21.62 4.45
N VAL A 354 32.98 -22.21 3.35
CA VAL A 354 32.65 -21.81 1.98
C VAL A 354 31.31 -22.43 1.56
N THR A 355 30.24 -21.92 2.14
CA THR A 355 28.88 -22.44 1.96
C THR A 355 28.16 -21.81 0.76
N GLY A 356 28.54 -20.58 0.37
CA GLY A 356 27.83 -19.81 -0.65
C GLY A 356 26.46 -19.30 -0.19
N ILE A 357 26.23 -19.21 1.12
CA ILE A 357 25.06 -18.60 1.76
C ILE A 357 25.52 -17.60 2.82
N THR A 358 24.77 -16.54 3.06
CA THR A 358 25.11 -15.57 4.12
C THR A 358 24.64 -16.04 5.49
N ASP A 359 25.39 -16.97 6.08
CA ASP A 359 25.16 -17.41 7.45
C ASP A 359 25.58 -16.33 8.49
N PRO A 360 25.25 -16.48 9.79
CA PRO A 360 25.58 -15.48 10.80
C PRO A 360 27.09 -15.15 10.91
N ALA A 361 27.96 -16.13 10.63
CA ALA A 361 29.42 -15.91 10.62
C ALA A 361 29.85 -15.05 9.42
N THR A 362 29.25 -15.32 8.26
CA THR A 362 29.45 -14.58 7.01
C THR A 362 28.97 -13.14 7.15
N TRP A 363 27.78 -12.92 7.72
CA TRP A 363 27.29 -11.56 8.00
C TRP A 363 28.19 -10.80 8.97
N LYS A 364 28.68 -11.47 10.01
CA LYS A 364 29.63 -10.87 10.95
C LYS A 364 30.93 -10.43 10.25
N ALA A 365 31.44 -11.24 9.32
CA ALA A 365 32.64 -10.91 8.55
C ALA A 365 32.40 -9.83 7.48
N LEU A 366 31.21 -9.81 6.88
CA LEU A 366 30.73 -8.77 5.98
C LEU A 366 30.48 -7.44 6.70
N GLY A 367 30.30 -7.40 8.03
CA GLY A 367 30.10 -6.15 8.76
C GLY A 367 28.94 -5.30 8.23
N PRO A 368 28.94 -3.97 8.47
CA PRO A 368 27.91 -3.08 7.93
C PRO A 368 27.89 -3.12 6.41
N LEU A 369 26.73 -3.30 5.78
CA LEU A 369 26.63 -3.34 4.33
C LEU A 369 26.73 -1.94 3.71
N VAL A 370 27.21 -1.90 2.47
CA VAL A 370 27.26 -0.69 1.65
C VAL A 370 25.87 -0.51 1.02
N SER A 371 25.05 0.37 1.60
CA SER A 371 23.66 0.61 1.19
C SER A 371 23.47 1.83 0.27
N GLU A 372 24.53 2.58 -0.01
CA GLU A 372 24.53 3.75 -0.90
C GLU A 372 25.63 3.59 -1.95
N ASP A 373 25.40 4.10 -3.16
CA ASP A 373 26.46 4.21 -4.16
C ASP A 373 27.57 5.13 -3.66
N ALA A 374 28.81 4.88 -4.09
CA ALA A 374 29.87 5.86 -3.89
C ALA A 374 29.39 7.20 -4.48
N PRO A 375 29.44 8.31 -3.72
CA PRO A 375 28.92 9.58 -4.19
C PRO A 375 29.61 9.94 -5.49
N GLN A 376 28.86 9.94 -6.59
CA GLN A 376 29.32 10.62 -7.79
C GLN A 376 29.47 12.09 -7.43
N PRO A 377 30.57 12.75 -7.81
CA PRO A 377 30.71 14.18 -7.59
C PRO A 377 29.48 14.86 -8.19
N ALA A 378 28.80 15.66 -7.37
CA ALA A 378 27.65 16.41 -7.82
C ALA A 378 28.04 17.19 -9.08
N PRO A 379 27.20 17.25 -10.13
CA PRO A 379 27.44 18.20 -11.21
C PRO A 379 27.64 19.57 -10.57
N GLU A 380 28.71 20.28 -10.95
CA GLU A 380 29.13 21.57 -10.35
C GLU A 380 28.04 22.66 -10.42
N ILE A 381 26.96 22.41 -11.16
CA ILE A 381 25.84 23.32 -11.32
C ILE A 381 24.55 22.61 -10.86
N VAL A 382 24.16 22.86 -9.61
CA VAL A 382 22.77 22.69 -9.19
C VAL A 382 22.00 23.87 -9.79
N ASN A 383 21.21 23.63 -10.85
CA ASN A 383 20.30 24.64 -11.36
C ASN A 383 19.26 24.97 -10.27
N GLN A 384 19.53 26.03 -9.50
CA GLN A 384 18.57 26.69 -8.60
C GLN A 384 17.63 27.63 -9.35
N GLU A 385 17.66 27.65 -10.68
CA GLU A 385 16.65 28.37 -11.47
C GLU A 385 15.29 27.69 -11.29
N VAL A 386 14.39 28.40 -10.61
CA VAL A 386 12.96 28.28 -10.91
C VAL A 386 12.81 28.82 -12.33
N LEU A 387 12.90 27.92 -13.32
CA LEU A 387 12.63 28.29 -14.70
C LEU A 387 11.22 28.89 -14.75
N PRO A 388 11.05 30.13 -15.27
CA PRO A 388 9.73 30.66 -15.47
C PRO A 388 8.97 29.66 -16.33
N LYS A 389 7.77 29.26 -15.85
CA LYS A 389 6.90 28.37 -16.59
C LYS A 389 6.68 29.02 -17.95
N ARG A 390 7.22 28.41 -19.01
CA ARG A 390 7.07 28.96 -20.36
C ARG A 390 5.58 29.19 -20.61
N PRO A 391 5.18 30.30 -21.24
CA PRO A 391 3.80 30.48 -21.67
C PRO A 391 3.38 29.23 -22.46
N ALA A 392 2.10 28.84 -22.32
CA ALA A 392 1.58 27.71 -23.08
C ALA A 392 1.91 27.91 -24.56
N ASP A 393 2.36 26.83 -25.21
CA ASP A 393 2.66 26.88 -26.63
C ASP A 393 1.41 27.33 -27.39
N SER A 394 1.63 28.05 -28.49
CA SER A 394 0.55 28.45 -29.40
C SER A 394 -0.27 27.23 -29.80
N LEU A 395 -1.60 27.35 -29.73
CA LEU A 395 -2.51 26.35 -30.31
C LEU A 395 -2.50 26.37 -31.84
N GLU A 396 -1.88 27.40 -32.43
CA GLU A 396 -1.64 27.51 -33.87
C GLU A 396 -0.24 26.98 -34.19
N GLY A 397 -0.17 25.83 -34.86
CA GLY A 397 1.07 25.21 -35.34
C GLY A 397 1.20 23.72 -35.01
N PRO A 398 2.28 23.06 -35.48
CA PRO A 398 2.55 21.67 -35.14
C PRO A 398 2.80 21.55 -33.62
N PRO A 399 2.25 20.52 -32.95
CA PRO A 399 2.41 20.33 -31.51
C PRO A 399 3.87 20.00 -31.16
N TYR A 400 4.31 20.46 -29.99
CA TYR A 400 5.53 19.95 -29.39
C TYR A 400 5.25 18.58 -28.76
N VAL A 401 5.82 17.53 -29.33
CA VAL A 401 5.62 16.14 -28.88
C VAL A 401 6.93 15.40 -28.72
N THR A 402 6.96 14.42 -27.82
CA THR A 402 8.13 13.56 -27.55
C THR A 402 8.07 12.21 -28.27
N CYS A 403 7.01 11.95 -29.03
CA CYS A 403 6.85 10.72 -29.79
C CYS A 403 7.71 10.72 -31.07
N LYS A 404 8.22 9.54 -31.44
CA LYS A 404 9.13 9.35 -32.59
C LYS A 404 8.44 9.39 -33.96
N ALA A 405 7.12 9.21 -33.99
CA ALA A 405 6.28 9.33 -35.18
C ALA A 405 4.85 9.71 -34.75
N TRP A 406 4.22 10.61 -35.47
CA TRP A 406 2.85 11.09 -35.19
C TRP A 406 2.19 11.72 -36.41
N ALA A 407 0.86 11.74 -36.40
CA ALA A 407 0.03 12.49 -37.33
C ALA A 407 -1.21 13.03 -36.61
N ILE A 408 -1.68 14.19 -37.03
CA ILE A 408 -2.98 14.77 -36.66
C ILE A 408 -3.82 14.77 -37.93
N GLY A 409 -4.95 14.08 -37.89
CA GLY A 409 -5.95 14.08 -38.95
C GLY A 409 -7.19 14.86 -38.54
N ASP A 410 -7.81 15.51 -39.51
CA ASP A 410 -9.17 16.02 -39.41
C ASP A 410 -10.16 14.84 -39.46
N GLY A 411 -10.96 14.69 -38.41
CA GLY A 411 -11.85 13.53 -38.25
C GLY A 411 -13.07 13.53 -39.17
N GLU A 412 -13.41 14.66 -39.79
CA GLU A 412 -14.57 14.79 -40.68
C GLU A 412 -14.17 14.60 -42.15
N THR A 413 -13.02 15.15 -42.53
CA THR A 413 -12.51 15.15 -43.91
C THR A 413 -11.47 14.07 -44.19
N GLY A 414 -10.82 13.54 -43.13
CA GLY A 414 -9.71 12.60 -43.25
C GLY A 414 -8.39 13.23 -43.68
N GLN A 415 -8.32 14.56 -43.78
CA GLN A 415 -7.11 15.27 -44.16
C GLN A 415 -6.07 15.21 -43.04
N VAL A 416 -4.81 14.91 -43.37
CA VAL A 416 -3.69 15.06 -42.42
C VAL A 416 -3.34 16.54 -42.31
N LEU A 417 -3.54 17.10 -41.12
CA LEU A 417 -3.28 18.50 -40.79
C LEU A 417 -1.81 18.72 -40.44
N TRP A 418 -1.21 17.80 -39.67
CA TRP A 418 0.21 17.82 -39.31
C TRP A 418 0.75 16.40 -39.15
N GLN A 419 2.04 16.22 -39.37
CA GLN A 419 2.71 14.93 -39.20
C GLN A 419 4.21 15.09 -39.00
N ASP A 420 4.81 14.12 -38.32
CA ASP A 420 6.25 13.88 -38.36
C ASP A 420 6.49 12.36 -38.35
N ALA A 421 7.36 11.90 -39.24
CA ALA A 421 7.65 10.49 -39.45
C ALA A 421 6.41 9.57 -39.54
N ALA A 422 5.24 10.07 -39.96
CA ALA A 422 3.97 9.34 -39.90
C ALA A 422 3.94 8.03 -40.72
N ASN A 423 4.82 7.91 -41.72
CA ASN A 423 4.97 6.70 -42.52
C ASN A 423 6.09 5.77 -42.02
N GLN A 424 6.81 6.14 -40.97
CA GLN A 424 7.86 5.32 -40.38
C GLN A 424 7.22 4.18 -39.57
N ARG A 425 7.56 2.94 -39.93
CA ARG A 425 7.18 1.77 -39.13
C ARG A 425 7.95 1.77 -37.82
N LEU A 426 7.21 1.70 -36.71
CA LEU A 426 7.75 1.52 -35.37
C LEU A 426 7.22 0.21 -34.79
N ASP A 427 7.97 -0.39 -33.88
CA ASP A 427 7.50 -1.55 -33.14
C ASP A 427 6.26 -1.17 -32.31
N ILE A 428 5.18 -1.93 -32.48
CA ILE A 428 3.93 -1.68 -31.79
C ILE A 428 3.93 -2.40 -30.43
N ALA A 429 3.69 -1.66 -29.35
CA ALA A 429 3.27 -2.26 -28.08
C ALA A 429 1.78 -2.60 -28.16
N SER A 430 1.29 -3.53 -27.33
CA SER A 430 -0.16 -3.68 -27.16
C SER A 430 -0.73 -2.34 -26.70
N THR A 431 -1.57 -1.72 -27.53
CA THR A 431 -2.26 -0.46 -27.24
C THR A 431 -3.50 -0.69 -26.39
#